data_AF-A0A948AMU5-F1
#
_entry.id   AF-A0A948AMU5-F1
#
_cell.length_a   1.000
_cell.length_b   1.000
_cell.length_c   1.000
_cell.angle_alpha   90.00
_cell.angle_beta   90.00
_cell.angle_gamma   90.00
#
_symmetry.space_group_name_H-M   'P 1'
#
loop_
_entity.id
_entity.type
_entity.pdbx_description
1 polymer ?
#
loop_
_entity_poly.entity_id
_entity_poly.type
_entity_poly.pdbx_seq_one_letter_code
_entity_poly.pdbx_strand_id
1 'polypeptide(L)'
;TGYVLDPLSALPMNLVTFGWWLATPWPFFVPDGNLPALAAGLLVWTLWMFWSRHRWRAGDRRPAAWLAAALLSLAPVLTVEFRVEPRLAYLAFAPVALLLGQLLLGVRRRLRPLVAACLAVVAAAAGWTAFEARLSARGVDGHPTDPLVLHTAVSHEALRLLDSFDADRSRRIVILQVEDAGRRRDRLAAPDDLPLPTVLYAALAGELGLEVFGAGERGVAWVRRLEDVPLDALVFADAGPRLLFWGPVPQAFIYQTLTEIAHGRHDEAVGHLARGMRNSRRTMAFVFDETQLPASPEALRRNAGDFLNRIRTAVGLAPEERAALLATARELLARCNAYI
;
A
#
# COMPACT_ATOMS: atom_id res chain seq x y z
N THR A 1 19.07 -13.71 6.45
CA THR A 1 18.89 -13.90 7.90
C THR A 1 18.15 -12.70 8.42
N GLY A 2 16.85 -12.85 8.67
CA GLY A 2 15.99 -11.74 9.08
C GLY A 2 16.46 -11.17 10.42
N TYR A 3 16.52 -9.85 10.51
CA TYR A 3 16.56 -9.17 11.80
C TYR A 3 15.27 -9.55 12.53
N VAL A 4 15.36 -10.55 13.41
CA VAL A 4 14.41 -10.73 14.49
C VAL A 4 14.59 -9.49 15.35
N LEU A 5 13.78 -8.45 15.12
CA LEU A 5 13.66 -7.37 16.08
C LEU A 5 13.29 -8.03 17.40
N ASP A 6 14.11 -7.81 18.43
CA ASP A 6 13.84 -8.34 19.77
C ASP A 6 12.37 -8.00 20.10
N PRO A 7 11.49 -8.98 20.36
CA PRO A 7 10.08 -8.72 20.60
C PRO A 7 9.86 -7.71 21.73
N LEU A 8 10.85 -7.54 22.61
CA LEU A 8 10.85 -6.52 23.65
C LEU A 8 11.08 -5.09 23.14
N SER A 9 11.77 -4.92 22.02
CA SER A 9 12.00 -3.61 21.40
C SER A 9 10.77 -3.06 20.67
N ALA A 10 9.86 -3.94 20.23
CA ALA A 10 8.59 -3.56 19.61
C ALA A 10 7.49 -3.18 20.62
N LEU A 11 7.61 -3.62 21.89
CA LEU A 11 6.61 -3.40 22.93
C LEU A 11 6.16 -1.94 23.11
N PRO A 12 7.05 -0.92 23.17
CA PRO A 12 6.63 0.46 23.39
C PRO A 12 5.84 1.01 22.20
N MET A 13 6.28 0.73 20.98
CA MET A 13 5.62 1.16 19.75
C MET A 13 4.27 0.47 19.60
N ASN A 14 4.23 -0.84 19.86
CA ASN A 14 3.01 -1.62 19.91
C ASN A 14 2.04 -1.07 20.95
N LEU A 15 2.49 -0.76 22.18
CA LEU A 15 1.65 -0.16 23.22
C LEU A 15 1.06 1.20 22.79
N VAL A 16 1.83 2.04 22.11
CA VAL A 16 1.35 3.32 21.57
C VAL A 16 0.30 3.09 20.49
N THR A 17 0.58 2.20 19.53
CA THR A 17 -0.36 1.83 18.47
C THR A 17 -1.63 1.20 19.04
N PHE A 18 -1.53 0.20 19.91
CA PHE A 18 -2.68 -0.43 20.57
C PHE A 18 -3.46 0.53 21.48
N GLY A 19 -2.76 1.42 22.19
CA GLY A 19 -3.38 2.49 22.96
C GLY A 19 -4.17 3.45 22.08
N TRP A 20 -3.65 3.76 20.89
CA TRP A 20 -4.34 4.53 19.87
C TRP A 20 -5.61 3.83 19.37
N TRP A 21 -5.53 2.54 19.05
CA TRP A 21 -6.69 1.74 18.62
C TRP A 21 -7.81 1.65 19.67
N LEU A 22 -7.44 1.53 20.95
CA LEU A 22 -8.39 1.58 22.05
C LEU A 22 -9.04 2.96 22.22
N ALA A 23 -8.34 4.02 21.83
CA ALA A 23 -8.87 5.37 21.83
C ALA A 23 -9.78 5.62 20.61
N THR A 24 -9.63 4.96 19.48
CA THR A 24 -10.53 5.16 18.33
C THR A 24 -11.48 3.96 18.15
N PRO A 25 -12.56 3.80 18.97
CA PRO A 25 -13.48 2.66 18.87
C PRO A 25 -14.39 2.71 17.63
N TRP A 26 -14.03 3.50 16.63
CA TRP A 26 -14.85 3.79 15.47
C TRP A 26 -14.59 2.77 14.37
N PRO A 27 -15.62 2.31 13.63
CA PRO A 27 -15.46 1.41 12.48
C PRO A 27 -14.73 2.05 11.28
N PHE A 28 -14.04 3.18 11.42
CA PHE A 28 -13.27 3.80 10.35
C PHE A 28 -11.81 3.89 10.78
N PHE A 29 -10.94 3.24 10.01
CA PHE A 29 -9.53 3.60 10.00
C PHE A 29 -9.47 5.02 9.44
N VAL A 30 -9.00 5.98 10.24
CA VAL A 30 -8.77 7.34 9.77
C VAL A 30 -7.28 7.40 9.47
N PRO A 31 -6.87 7.33 8.17
CA PRO A 31 -5.47 7.16 7.80
C PRO A 31 -4.60 8.35 8.21
N ASP A 32 -5.23 9.53 8.26
CA ASP A 32 -4.63 10.75 8.79
C ASP A 32 -5.11 10.91 10.23
N GLY A 33 -4.20 11.19 11.16
CA GLY A 33 -4.53 11.47 12.57
C GLY A 33 -5.55 12.60 12.70
N ASN A 34 -6.84 12.27 12.59
CA ASN A 34 -7.92 13.24 12.57
C ASN A 34 -8.23 13.62 14.01
N LEU A 35 -7.92 14.87 14.37
CA LEU A 35 -8.16 15.47 15.69
C LEU A 35 -9.51 15.07 16.31
N PRO A 36 -10.64 15.08 15.58
CA PRO A 36 -11.92 14.55 16.06
C PRO A 36 -11.90 13.12 16.59
N ALA A 37 -11.22 12.19 15.91
CA ALA A 37 -11.12 10.80 16.34
C ALA A 37 -10.28 10.68 17.62
N LEU A 38 -9.16 11.41 17.69
CA LEU A 38 -8.32 11.52 18.88
C LEU A 38 -9.08 12.13 20.06
N ALA A 39 -9.84 13.19 19.81
CA ALA A 39 -10.65 13.86 20.83
C ALA A 39 -11.78 12.97 21.35
N ALA A 40 -12.48 12.25 20.46
CA ALA A 40 -13.49 11.26 20.83
C ALA A 40 -12.88 10.14 21.69
N GLY A 41 -11.67 9.70 21.35
CA GLY A 41 -10.97 8.68 22.10
C GLY A 41 -10.52 9.09 23.48
N LEU A 42 -9.91 10.27 23.58
CA LEU A 42 -9.58 10.87 24.86
C LEU A 42 -10.83 11.09 25.71
N LEU A 43 -11.96 11.48 25.10
CA LEU A 43 -13.23 11.63 25.81
C LEU A 43 -13.72 10.30 26.40
N VAL A 44 -13.69 9.22 25.62
CA VAL A 44 -14.10 7.88 26.10
C VAL A 44 -13.20 7.42 27.25
N TRP A 45 -11.88 7.57 27.10
CA TRP A 45 -10.92 7.19 28.15
C TRP A 45 -11.05 8.03 29.42
N THR A 46 -11.24 9.34 29.30
CA THR A 46 -11.42 10.23 30.45
C THR A 46 -12.72 9.94 31.18
N LEU A 47 -13.82 9.71 30.46
CA LEU A 47 -15.09 9.27 31.04
C LEU A 47 -14.95 7.92 31.74
N TRP A 48 -14.24 6.96 31.14
CA TRP A 48 -14.00 5.65 31.74
C TRP A 48 -13.13 5.72 33.00
N MET A 49 -12.05 6.52 32.98
CA MET A 49 -11.19 6.74 34.15
C MET A 49 -11.95 7.41 35.29
N PHE A 50 -12.78 8.42 34.98
CA PHE A 50 -13.61 9.10 35.97
C PHE A 50 -14.63 8.13 36.59
N TRP A 51 -15.33 7.37 35.76
CA TRP A 51 -16.29 6.37 36.20
C TRP A 51 -15.62 5.26 37.04
N SER A 52 -14.48 4.73 36.59
CA SER A 52 -13.73 3.70 37.29
C SER A 52 -13.25 4.18 38.66
N ARG A 53 -12.74 5.42 38.75
CA ARG A 53 -12.36 6.05 40.02
C ARG A 53 -13.55 6.19 40.96
N HIS A 54 -14.71 6.60 40.45
CA HIS A 54 -15.93 6.72 41.24
C HIS A 54 -16.39 5.36 41.78
N ARG A 55 -16.41 4.32 40.94
CA ARG A 55 -16.83 2.95 41.33
C ARG A 55 -15.86 2.31 42.31
N TRP A 56 -14.56 2.55 42.13
CA TRP A 56 -13.52 2.09 43.05
C TRP A 56 -13.69 2.69 44.45
N ARG A 57 -13.97 4.00 44.54
CA ARG A 57 -14.28 4.67 45.82
C ARG A 57 -15.54 4.12 46.48
N ALA A 58 -16.50 3.65 45.69
CA ALA A 58 -17.70 2.97 46.17
C ALA A 58 -17.49 1.47 46.49
N GLY A 59 -16.25 0.98 46.48
CA GLY A 59 -15.89 -0.40 46.82
C GLY A 59 -16.06 -1.42 45.68
N ASP A 60 -16.47 -1.00 44.48
CA ASP A 60 -16.63 -1.89 43.33
C ASP A 60 -15.31 -2.01 42.55
N ARG A 61 -14.68 -3.19 42.64
CA ARG A 61 -13.41 -3.49 41.95
C ARG A 61 -13.57 -4.04 40.54
N ARG A 62 -14.81 -4.24 40.08
CA ARG A 62 -15.08 -4.74 38.73
C ARG A 62 -14.28 -3.98 37.66
N PRO A 63 -14.30 -2.63 37.57
CA PRO A 63 -13.64 -1.89 36.48
C PRO A 63 -12.17 -2.25 36.26
N ALA A 64 -11.40 -2.45 37.33
CA ALA A 64 -10.00 -2.84 37.24
C ALA A 64 -9.82 -4.28 36.75
N ALA A 65 -10.71 -5.20 37.12
CA ALA A 65 -10.70 -6.57 36.61
C ALA A 65 -10.98 -6.63 35.11
N TRP A 66 -11.86 -5.75 34.57
CA TRP A 66 -12.11 -5.67 33.13
C TRP A 66 -10.93 -5.04 32.38
N LEU A 67 -10.28 -4.02 32.95
CA LEU A 67 -9.04 -3.50 32.38
C LEU A 67 -7.98 -4.60 32.33
N ALA A 68 -7.79 -5.35 33.42
CA ALA A 68 -6.85 -6.46 33.46
C ALA A 68 -7.19 -7.54 32.42
N ALA A 69 -8.47 -7.91 32.28
CA ALA A 69 -8.92 -8.87 31.27
C ALA A 69 -8.68 -8.36 29.84
N ALA A 70 -8.93 -7.08 29.58
CA ALA A 70 -8.65 -6.45 28.29
C ALA A 70 -7.15 -6.44 27.98
N LEU A 71 -6.31 -6.05 28.94
CA LEU A 71 -4.85 -6.06 28.80
C LEU A 71 -4.30 -7.49 28.61
N LEU A 72 -4.82 -8.47 29.34
CA LEU A 72 -4.44 -9.88 29.19
C LEU A 72 -4.86 -10.44 27.83
N SER A 73 -6.01 -10.02 27.29
CA SER A 73 -6.43 -10.41 25.94
C SER A 73 -5.53 -9.82 24.85
N LEU A 74 -4.84 -8.71 25.13
CA LEU A 74 -3.87 -8.09 24.22
C LEU A 74 -2.47 -8.72 24.33
N ALA A 75 -2.16 -9.46 25.40
CA ALA A 75 -0.83 -10.03 25.64
C ALA A 75 -0.29 -10.96 24.55
N PRO A 76 -1.07 -11.88 23.94
CA PRO A 76 -0.61 -12.76 22.86
C PRO A 76 -0.24 -12.00 21.57
N VAL A 77 -0.65 -10.74 21.51
CA VAL A 77 -0.58 -9.89 20.33
C VAL A 77 0.55 -8.88 20.43
N LEU A 78 0.96 -8.52 21.64
CA LEU A 78 2.18 -7.75 21.89
C LEU A 78 3.45 -8.48 21.43
N THR A 79 3.42 -9.81 21.30
CA THR A 79 4.56 -10.66 20.93
C THR A 79 4.68 -10.96 19.44
N VAL A 80 3.73 -10.50 18.61
CA VAL A 80 3.74 -10.76 17.16
C VAL A 80 4.65 -9.73 16.47
N GLU A 81 5.57 -10.21 15.62
CA GLU A 81 6.47 -9.38 14.81
C GLU A 81 5.69 -8.33 13.99
N PHE A 82 6.34 -7.17 13.78
CA PHE A 82 5.84 -5.94 13.14
C PHE A 82 5.41 -6.07 11.67
N ARG A 83 5.16 -7.28 11.17
CA ARG A 83 4.94 -7.54 9.74
C ARG A 83 3.47 -7.67 9.32
N VAL A 84 2.50 -7.57 10.24
CA VAL A 84 1.09 -7.85 9.93
C VAL A 84 0.15 -6.94 10.74
N GLU A 85 -0.10 -5.74 10.24
CA GLU A 85 -1.02 -4.76 10.86
C GLU A 85 -2.54 -5.09 10.85
N PRO A 86 -3.11 -6.03 10.05
CA PRO A 86 -4.57 -6.17 9.97
C PRO A 86 -5.14 -7.12 11.03
N ARG A 87 -4.33 -7.89 11.76
CA ARG A 87 -4.82 -8.80 12.82
C ARG A 87 -5.06 -8.09 14.16
N LEU A 88 -4.66 -6.83 14.27
CA LEU A 88 -4.34 -6.18 15.54
C LEU A 88 -5.37 -5.14 16.01
N ALA A 89 -6.08 -4.51 15.08
CA ALA A 89 -7.18 -3.58 15.35
C ALA A 89 -8.35 -4.18 16.13
N TYR A 90 -8.56 -5.51 16.04
CA TYR A 90 -9.83 -6.14 16.39
C TYR A 90 -9.88 -6.73 17.80
N LEU A 91 -8.74 -6.92 18.46
CA LEU A 91 -8.71 -7.28 19.89
C LEU A 91 -9.15 -6.12 20.80
N ALA A 92 -9.13 -4.88 20.29
CA ALA A 92 -9.68 -3.71 20.97
C ALA A 92 -11.23 -3.74 21.08
N PHE A 93 -11.94 -4.57 20.30
CA PHE A 93 -13.39 -4.72 20.43
C PHE A 93 -13.81 -5.46 21.69
N ALA A 94 -12.97 -6.36 22.23
CA ALA A 94 -13.27 -7.06 23.48
C ALA A 94 -13.47 -6.07 24.65
N PRO A 95 -12.55 -5.14 24.96
CA PRO A 95 -12.78 -4.13 25.98
C PRO A 95 -14.03 -3.27 25.73
N VAL A 96 -14.30 -2.85 24.49
CA VAL A 96 -15.47 -2.03 24.14
C VAL A 96 -16.80 -2.78 24.34
N ALA A 97 -16.86 -4.05 23.95
CA ALA A 97 -18.04 -4.91 24.18
C ALA A 97 -18.30 -5.14 25.68
N LEU A 98 -17.24 -5.31 26.47
CA LEU A 98 -17.31 -5.42 27.92
C LEU A 98 -17.78 -4.11 28.59
N LEU A 99 -17.36 -2.96 28.04
CA LEU A 99 -17.75 -1.61 28.48
C LEU A 99 -19.22 -1.30 28.18
N LEU A 100 -19.70 -1.65 26.97
CA LEU A 100 -21.10 -1.52 26.56
C LEU A 100 -22.01 -2.42 27.40
N GLY A 101 -21.60 -3.68 27.64
CA GLY A 101 -22.32 -4.59 28.52
C GLY A 101 -22.52 -4.04 29.94
N GLN A 102 -21.53 -3.30 30.46
CA GLN A 102 -21.63 -2.67 31.78
C GLN A 102 -22.45 -1.39 31.83
N LEU A 103 -22.38 -0.54 30.81
CA LEU A 103 -23.27 0.62 30.70
C LEU A 103 -24.74 0.18 30.64
N LEU A 104 -25.04 -0.90 29.91
CA LEU A 104 -26.37 -1.51 29.86
C LEU A 104 -26.78 -2.12 31.22
N LEU A 105 -25.85 -2.76 31.94
CA LEU A 105 -26.08 -3.29 33.29
C LEU A 105 -26.26 -2.20 34.36
N GLY A 106 -25.65 -1.02 34.18
CA GLY A 106 -25.73 0.11 35.11
C GLY A 106 -27.08 0.82 35.07
N VAL A 107 -27.80 0.78 33.94
CA VAL A 107 -29.05 1.54 33.75
C VAL A 107 -30.26 0.89 34.43
N ARG A 108 -30.26 -0.42 34.76
CA ARG A 108 -31.27 -1.03 35.65
C ARG A 108 -30.71 -2.24 36.40
N ARG A 109 -30.81 -2.23 37.75
CA ARG A 109 -30.56 -3.36 38.68
C ARG A 109 -31.40 -4.64 38.41
N ARG A 110 -32.14 -4.72 37.31
CA ARG A 110 -33.06 -5.82 36.95
C ARG A 110 -32.73 -6.53 35.63
N LEU A 111 -31.68 -6.15 34.91
CA LEU A 111 -31.20 -6.97 33.81
C LEU A 111 -30.58 -8.23 34.39
N ARG A 112 -31.26 -9.36 34.24
CA ARG A 112 -30.75 -10.67 34.65
C ARG A 112 -29.36 -10.87 34.00
N PRO A 113 -28.38 -11.45 34.70
CA PRO A 113 -27.03 -11.68 34.17
C PRO A 113 -27.06 -12.42 32.81
N LEU A 114 -28.07 -13.26 32.59
CA LEU A 114 -28.35 -13.89 31.30
C LEU A 114 -28.55 -12.89 30.15
N VAL A 115 -29.32 -11.81 30.37
CA VAL A 115 -29.59 -10.81 29.33
C VAL A 115 -28.34 -10.00 28.99
N ALA A 116 -27.52 -9.68 29.98
CA ALA A 116 -26.24 -9.01 29.74
C ALA A 116 -25.24 -9.91 29.02
N ALA A 117 -25.20 -11.21 29.37
CA ALA A 117 -24.42 -12.20 28.63
C ALA A 117 -24.92 -12.32 27.18
N CYS A 118 -26.23 -12.40 26.94
CA CYS A 118 -26.80 -12.42 25.59
C CYS A 118 -26.44 -11.16 24.79
N LEU A 119 -26.54 -9.97 25.39
CA LEU A 119 -26.17 -8.71 24.74
C LEU A 119 -24.67 -8.65 24.42
N ALA A 120 -23.80 -9.14 25.30
CA ALA A 120 -22.38 -9.25 25.05
C ALA A 120 -22.06 -10.21 23.90
N VAL A 121 -22.75 -11.36 23.85
CA VAL A 121 -22.63 -12.33 22.74
C VAL A 121 -23.14 -11.73 21.43
N VAL A 122 -24.27 -11.02 21.44
CA VAL A 122 -24.81 -10.35 20.25
C VAL A 122 -23.86 -9.24 19.77
N ALA A 123 -23.30 -8.44 20.69
CA ALA A 123 -22.31 -7.42 20.35
C ALA A 123 -21.02 -8.04 19.78
N ALA A 124 -20.55 -9.15 20.35
CA ALA A 124 -19.41 -9.90 19.84
C ALA A 124 -19.69 -10.49 18.45
N ALA A 125 -20.87 -11.09 18.25
CA ALA A 125 -21.29 -11.65 16.97
C ALA A 125 -21.46 -10.56 15.90
N ALA A 126 -22.06 -9.41 16.24
CA ALA A 126 -22.18 -8.27 15.34
C ALA A 126 -20.82 -7.66 15.01
N GLY A 127 -19.90 -7.60 15.98
CA GLY A 127 -18.50 -7.20 15.75
C GLY A 127 -17.78 -8.16 14.81
N TRP A 128 -17.98 -9.47 14.99
CA TRP A 128 -17.42 -10.50 14.13
C TRP A 128 -17.97 -10.46 12.70
N THR A 129 -19.28 -10.30 12.52
CA THR A 129 -19.87 -10.23 11.17
C THR A 129 -19.49 -8.94 10.45
N ALA A 130 -19.45 -7.81 11.15
CA ALA A 130 -18.93 -6.55 10.59
C ALA A 130 -17.43 -6.68 10.22
N PHE A 131 -16.67 -7.44 10.99
CA PHE A 131 -15.27 -7.76 10.72
C PHE A 131 -15.11 -8.62 9.47
N GLU A 132 -15.83 -9.74 9.35
CA GLU A 132 -15.77 -10.57 8.15
C GLU A 132 -16.23 -9.80 6.91
N ALA A 133 -17.32 -9.02 7.03
CA ALA A 133 -17.81 -8.19 5.92
C ALA A 133 -16.74 -7.18 5.46
N ARG A 134 -15.95 -6.64 6.37
CA ARG A 134 -14.86 -5.69 6.07
C ARG A 134 -13.63 -6.36 5.50
N LEU A 135 -13.20 -7.49 6.08
CA LEU A 135 -12.09 -8.27 5.56
C LEU A 135 -12.40 -8.88 4.18
N SER A 136 -13.67 -9.16 3.89
CA SER A 136 -14.13 -9.69 2.61
C SER A 136 -14.50 -8.60 1.60
N ALA A 137 -14.71 -7.35 2.04
CA ALA A 137 -14.97 -6.24 1.14
C ALA A 137 -13.81 -6.06 0.14
N ARG A 138 -14.16 -5.97 -1.13
CA ARG A 138 -13.23 -5.73 -2.25
C ARG A 138 -13.65 -4.48 -3.01
N GLY A 139 -12.65 -3.72 -3.43
CA GLY A 139 -12.83 -2.59 -4.33
C GLY A 139 -13.08 -3.06 -5.76
N VAL A 140 -13.23 -2.09 -6.66
CA VAL A 140 -13.38 -2.34 -8.12
C VAL A 140 -12.19 -3.13 -8.67
N ASP A 141 -11.00 -2.91 -8.11
CA ASP A 141 -9.75 -3.55 -8.54
C ASP A 141 -9.53 -4.93 -7.90
N GLY A 142 -10.53 -5.48 -7.20
CA GLY A 142 -10.42 -6.79 -6.54
C GLY A 142 -9.54 -6.83 -5.29
N HIS A 143 -8.92 -5.72 -4.90
CA HIS A 143 -8.14 -5.58 -3.68
C HIS A 143 -9.02 -5.26 -2.45
N PRO A 144 -8.56 -5.55 -1.22
CA PRO A 144 -9.26 -5.17 0.01
C PRO A 144 -9.54 -3.67 0.07
N THR A 145 -10.73 -3.27 0.52
CA THR A 145 -11.07 -1.85 0.73
C THR A 145 -10.53 -1.28 2.05
N ASP A 146 -10.23 -2.15 3.02
CA ASP A 146 -9.59 -1.74 4.26
C ASP A 146 -8.11 -1.39 4.00
N PRO A 147 -7.64 -0.17 4.33
CA PRO A 147 -6.28 0.27 4.02
C PRO A 147 -5.18 -0.60 4.62
N LEU A 148 -5.39 -1.19 5.80
CA LEU A 148 -4.37 -2.04 6.44
C LEU A 148 -4.31 -3.42 5.81
N VAL A 149 -5.47 -4.00 5.52
CA VAL A 149 -5.53 -5.28 4.80
C VAL A 149 -4.95 -5.11 3.40
N LEU A 150 -5.25 -3.99 2.75
CA LEU A 150 -4.67 -3.59 1.48
C LEU A 150 -3.15 -3.50 1.59
N HIS A 151 -2.61 -2.66 2.48
CA HIS A 151 -1.16 -2.48 2.63
C HIS A 151 -0.44 -3.80 2.93
N THR A 152 -1.04 -4.68 3.74
CA THR A 152 -0.44 -5.97 4.07
C THR A 152 -0.47 -6.94 2.90
N ALA A 153 -1.57 -6.98 2.14
CA ALA A 153 -1.65 -7.80 0.94
C ALA A 153 -0.65 -7.32 -0.11
N VAL A 154 -0.58 -6.00 -0.33
CA VAL A 154 0.33 -5.35 -1.28
C VAL A 154 1.78 -5.58 -0.87
N SER A 155 2.15 -5.39 0.40
CA SER A 155 3.52 -5.61 0.86
C SER A 155 3.90 -7.08 0.74
N HIS A 156 3.03 -8.02 1.10
CA HIS A 156 3.31 -9.46 0.97
C HIS A 156 3.51 -9.87 -0.50
N GLU A 157 2.65 -9.38 -1.39
CA GLU A 157 2.76 -9.65 -2.83
C GLU A 157 4.04 -9.06 -3.41
N ALA A 158 4.36 -7.81 -3.08
CA ALA A 158 5.57 -7.13 -3.53
C ALA A 158 6.84 -7.82 -3.04
N LEU A 159 6.91 -8.16 -1.74
CA LEU A 159 8.05 -8.87 -1.17
C LEU A 159 8.24 -10.25 -1.80
N ARG A 160 7.15 -11.01 -1.99
CA ARG A 160 7.21 -12.31 -2.66
C ARG A 160 7.72 -12.18 -4.10
N LEU A 161 7.31 -11.13 -4.81
CA LEU A 161 7.80 -10.87 -6.16
C LEU A 161 9.28 -10.53 -6.13
N LEU A 162 9.72 -9.61 -5.26
CA LEU A 162 11.13 -9.24 -5.12
C LEU A 162 12.01 -10.45 -4.74
N ASP A 163 11.54 -11.29 -3.82
CA ASP A 163 12.22 -12.53 -3.41
C ASP A 163 12.37 -13.53 -4.56
N SER A 164 11.41 -13.59 -5.50
CA SER A 164 11.48 -14.48 -6.65
C SER A 164 12.65 -14.15 -7.61
N PHE A 165 13.15 -12.92 -7.56
CA PHE A 165 14.33 -12.48 -8.30
C PHE A 165 15.59 -12.46 -7.42
N ASP A 166 15.54 -13.03 -6.20
CA ASP A 166 16.69 -13.16 -5.30
C ASP A 166 17.71 -14.24 -5.74
N ALA A 167 17.44 -15.02 -6.78
CA ALA A 167 18.41 -15.99 -7.31
C ALA A 167 19.59 -15.34 -8.06
N ASP A 168 19.43 -14.13 -8.62
CA ASP A 168 20.43 -13.49 -9.51
C ASP A 168 21.21 -12.35 -8.82
N ARG A 169 22.16 -12.72 -7.93
CA ARG A 169 22.80 -11.80 -6.93
C ARG A 169 23.61 -10.64 -7.46
N SER A 170 23.87 -10.62 -8.76
CA SER A 170 24.64 -9.57 -9.41
C SER A 170 23.87 -8.31 -9.78
N ARG A 171 22.52 -8.32 -9.82
CA ARG A 171 21.76 -7.19 -10.40
C ARG A 171 21.13 -6.29 -9.35
N ARG A 172 21.27 -4.98 -9.56
CA ARG A 172 20.57 -3.95 -8.79
C ARG A 172 19.07 -4.00 -9.10
N ILE A 173 18.24 -3.81 -8.09
CA ILE A 173 16.78 -3.72 -8.26
C ILE A 173 16.37 -2.27 -8.03
N VAL A 174 15.51 -1.73 -8.89
CA VAL A 174 14.90 -0.42 -8.70
C VAL A 174 13.39 -0.50 -8.80
N ILE A 175 12.70 0.28 -7.98
CA ILE A 175 11.25 0.43 -8.04
C ILE A 175 10.95 1.82 -8.62
N LEU A 176 10.54 1.84 -9.88
CA LEU A 176 10.13 3.01 -10.61
C LEU A 176 8.72 3.44 -10.21
N GLN A 177 8.58 4.65 -9.70
CA GLN A 177 7.28 5.25 -9.41
C GLN A 177 6.63 5.74 -10.70
N VAL A 178 5.69 4.95 -11.22
CA VAL A 178 4.98 5.28 -12.45
C VAL A 178 3.81 6.18 -12.14
N GLU A 179 3.68 7.24 -12.93
CA GLU A 179 2.62 8.21 -12.74
C GLU A 179 1.30 7.74 -13.34
N ASP A 180 0.27 7.78 -12.51
CA ASP A 180 -1.12 7.69 -12.94
C ASP A 180 -1.66 9.10 -13.26
N ALA A 181 -2.51 9.19 -14.28
CA ALA A 181 -3.21 10.40 -14.70
C ALA A 181 -3.93 11.12 -13.54
N GLY A 182 -4.40 10.38 -12.53
CA GLY A 182 -5.04 10.93 -11.33
C GLY A 182 -4.09 11.63 -10.35
N ARG A 183 -2.77 11.39 -10.41
CA ARG A 183 -1.77 11.81 -9.40
C ARG A 183 -0.88 12.97 -9.82
N ARG A 184 -1.20 13.61 -10.96
CA ARG A 184 -0.43 14.74 -11.52
C ARG A 184 -0.38 15.96 -10.58
N ARG A 185 -1.43 16.16 -9.78
CA ARG A 185 -1.53 17.30 -8.86
C ARG A 185 -0.53 17.19 -7.71
N ASP A 186 -0.30 15.97 -7.22
CA ASP A 186 0.63 15.69 -6.12
C ASP A 186 2.09 15.83 -6.59
N ARG A 187 2.37 15.46 -7.85
CA ARG A 187 3.70 15.65 -8.46
C ARG A 187 4.11 17.13 -8.56
N LEU A 188 3.19 18.01 -8.94
CA LEU A 188 3.48 19.44 -9.05
C LEU A 188 3.75 20.10 -7.68
N ALA A 189 3.29 19.47 -6.61
CA ALA A 189 3.51 19.95 -5.25
C ALA A 189 4.78 19.37 -4.59
N ALA A 190 5.28 18.23 -5.06
CA ALA A 190 6.44 17.56 -4.50
C ALA A 190 7.75 17.95 -5.22
N PRO A 191 8.85 18.23 -4.48
CA PRO A 191 10.19 18.30 -5.05
C PRO A 191 10.50 17.06 -5.90
N ASP A 192 11.25 17.24 -6.99
CA ASP A 192 11.59 16.15 -7.94
C ASP A 192 12.35 14.97 -7.28
N ASP A 193 12.95 15.21 -6.11
CA ASP A 193 13.86 14.29 -5.43
C ASP A 193 13.15 13.42 -4.37
N LEU A 194 11.92 13.75 -3.99
CA LEU A 194 11.18 13.00 -2.97
C LEU A 194 10.30 11.92 -3.60
N PRO A 195 10.28 10.69 -3.03
CA PRO A 195 9.36 9.65 -3.44
C PRO A 195 7.90 10.09 -3.28
N LEU A 196 7.05 9.68 -4.21
CA LEU A 196 5.61 9.89 -4.11
C LEU A 196 5.00 8.94 -3.05
N PRO A 197 4.06 9.40 -2.21
CA PRO A 197 3.41 8.58 -1.19
C PRO A 197 2.34 7.68 -1.83
N THR A 198 2.78 6.68 -2.60
CA THR A 198 1.88 5.69 -3.21
C THR A 198 1.44 4.62 -2.22
N VAL A 199 0.40 3.86 -2.56
CA VAL A 199 -0.06 2.71 -1.76
C VAL A 199 1.08 1.71 -1.54
N LEU A 200 1.84 1.39 -2.59
CA LEU A 200 2.99 0.51 -2.50
C LEU A 200 4.13 1.09 -1.66
N TYR A 201 4.43 2.39 -1.82
CA TYR A 201 5.44 3.08 -1.01
C TYR A 201 5.07 3.04 0.47
N ALA A 202 3.82 3.34 0.82
CA ALA A 202 3.33 3.26 2.19
C ALA A 202 3.34 1.82 2.73
N ALA A 203 2.88 0.86 1.92
CA ALA A 203 2.83 -0.57 2.27
C ALA A 203 4.22 -1.16 2.54
N LEU A 204 5.25 -0.69 1.84
CA LEU A 204 6.64 -1.09 2.02
C LEU A 204 7.38 -0.20 3.03
N ALA A 205 6.70 0.63 3.81
CA ALA A 205 7.32 1.55 4.77
C ALA A 205 8.38 2.49 4.14
N GLY A 206 8.20 2.85 2.87
CA GLY A 206 9.03 3.77 2.12
C GLY A 206 10.47 3.29 1.91
N GLU A 207 11.42 4.21 2.05
CA GLU A 207 12.86 3.90 1.97
C GLU A 207 13.30 2.95 3.09
N LEU A 208 12.83 3.17 4.32
CA LEU A 208 13.24 2.37 5.48
C LEU A 208 12.90 0.89 5.33
N GLY A 209 11.74 0.55 4.77
CA GLY A 209 11.39 -0.85 4.57
C GLY A 209 12.21 -1.50 3.45
N LEU A 210 12.63 -0.75 2.43
CA LEU A 210 13.58 -1.26 1.43
C LEU A 210 14.99 -1.42 2.01
N GLU A 211 15.44 -0.56 2.91
CA GLU A 211 16.72 -0.74 3.61
C GLU A 211 16.73 -2.03 4.43
N VAL A 212 15.64 -2.31 5.16
CA VAL A 212 15.49 -3.54 5.93
C VAL A 212 15.42 -4.79 5.03
N PHE A 213 14.77 -4.68 3.88
CA PHE A 213 14.69 -5.77 2.89
C PHE A 213 16.03 -5.97 2.16
N GLY A 214 16.69 -4.89 1.78
CA GLY A 214 17.92 -4.81 0.99
C GLY A 214 19.21 -4.81 1.80
N ALA A 215 19.17 -5.11 3.10
CA ALA A 215 20.34 -5.15 4.00
C ALA A 215 21.43 -6.19 3.62
N GLY A 216 21.34 -6.83 2.45
CA GLY A 216 22.43 -7.56 1.81
C GLY A 216 22.68 -7.04 0.41
N GLU A 217 23.87 -6.43 0.19
CA GLU A 217 24.62 -6.06 -1.05
C GLU A 217 23.88 -5.51 -2.30
N ARG A 218 22.63 -5.89 -2.57
CA ARG A 218 21.77 -5.40 -3.63
C ARG A 218 20.97 -4.20 -3.13
N GLY A 219 21.48 -2.99 -3.33
CA GLY A 219 20.72 -1.78 -3.03
C GLY A 219 19.41 -1.73 -3.83
N VAL A 220 18.28 -2.10 -3.21
CA VAL A 220 16.93 -1.85 -3.73
C VAL A 220 16.63 -0.38 -3.48
N ALA A 221 16.25 0.36 -4.52
CA ALA A 221 16.03 1.80 -4.40
C ALA A 221 14.74 2.22 -5.10
N TRP A 222 14.04 3.19 -4.51
CA TRP A 222 12.99 3.92 -5.19
C TRP A 222 13.62 4.86 -6.21
N VAL A 223 13.05 4.90 -7.41
CA VAL A 223 13.44 5.84 -8.45
C VAL A 223 12.21 6.45 -9.09
N ARG A 224 12.31 7.71 -9.50
CA ARG A 224 11.23 8.40 -10.24
C ARG A 224 11.50 8.46 -11.73
N ARG A 225 12.75 8.25 -12.14
CA ARG A 225 13.17 8.31 -13.53
C ARG A 225 14.22 7.25 -13.81
N LEU A 226 14.27 6.78 -15.06
CA LEU A 226 15.15 5.70 -15.48
C LEU A 226 16.52 6.19 -15.98
N GLU A 227 16.70 7.50 -16.18
CA GLU A 227 17.90 8.05 -16.81
C GLU A 227 19.17 7.83 -15.98
N ASP A 228 19.04 7.82 -14.65
CA ASP A 228 20.16 7.70 -13.72
C ASP A 228 20.36 6.24 -13.25
N VAL A 229 19.59 5.30 -13.81
CA VAL A 229 19.61 3.89 -13.42
C VAL A 229 20.60 3.10 -14.29
N PRO A 230 21.47 2.25 -13.70
CA PRO A 230 22.35 1.36 -14.45
C PRO A 230 21.57 0.47 -15.43
N LEU A 231 22.08 0.30 -16.66
CA LEU A 231 21.35 -0.41 -17.73
C LEU A 231 21.05 -1.89 -17.43
N ASP A 232 21.83 -2.49 -16.54
CA ASP A 232 21.70 -3.88 -16.08
C ASP A 232 20.76 -4.05 -14.87
N ALA A 233 20.26 -2.94 -14.29
CA ALA A 233 19.32 -2.99 -13.20
C ALA A 233 17.96 -3.56 -13.64
N LEU A 234 17.36 -4.35 -12.75
CA LEU A 234 16.00 -4.84 -12.88
C LEU A 234 15.02 -3.77 -12.40
N VAL A 235 14.08 -3.40 -13.26
CA VAL A 235 13.08 -2.38 -12.98
C VAL A 235 11.76 -3.05 -12.64
N PHE A 236 11.21 -2.66 -11.50
CA PHE A 236 9.83 -2.88 -11.15
C PHE A 236 9.07 -1.57 -11.20
N ALA A 237 7.86 -1.57 -11.73
CA ALA A 237 6.99 -0.40 -11.73
C ALA A 237 5.99 -0.45 -10.58
N ASP A 238 5.90 0.64 -9.84
CA ASP A 238 4.82 0.92 -8.91
C ASP A 238 3.58 1.40 -9.68
N ALA A 239 2.60 0.51 -9.77
CA ALA A 239 1.31 0.75 -10.41
C ALA A 239 0.19 1.00 -9.40
N GLY A 240 0.50 1.56 -8.22
CA GLY A 240 -0.46 1.77 -7.14
C GLY A 240 -0.45 0.61 -6.13
N PRO A 241 -1.43 -0.31 -6.14
CA PRO A 241 -1.41 -1.47 -5.25
C PRO A 241 -0.61 -2.66 -5.81
N ARG A 242 -0.06 -2.55 -7.02
CA ARG A 242 0.65 -3.66 -7.70
C ARG A 242 2.08 -3.27 -8.04
N LEU A 243 2.97 -4.22 -7.86
CA LEU A 243 4.36 -4.17 -8.33
C LEU A 243 4.43 -4.94 -9.66
N LEU A 244 4.80 -4.27 -10.75
CA LEU A 244 4.89 -4.86 -12.09
C LEU A 244 6.36 -5.08 -12.45
N PHE A 245 6.70 -6.20 -13.07
CA PHE A 245 8.07 -6.48 -13.49
C PHE A 245 8.28 -6.02 -14.94
N TRP A 246 9.07 -4.97 -15.13
CA TRP A 246 9.33 -4.39 -16.45
C TRP A 246 10.65 -4.87 -17.07
N GLY A 247 11.40 -5.69 -16.34
CA GLY A 247 12.67 -6.23 -16.81
C GLY A 247 13.84 -5.23 -16.71
N PRO A 248 14.92 -5.44 -17.48
CA PRO A 248 16.06 -4.53 -17.49
C PRO A 248 15.68 -3.12 -17.99
N VAL A 249 16.46 -2.11 -17.61
CA VAL A 249 16.21 -0.70 -17.96
C VAL A 249 15.84 -0.44 -19.43
N PRO A 250 16.50 -1.04 -20.45
CA PRO A 250 16.10 -0.83 -21.84
C PRO A 250 14.67 -1.29 -22.15
N GLN A 251 14.22 -2.41 -21.57
CA GLN A 251 12.86 -2.91 -21.69
C GLN A 251 11.88 -2.04 -20.89
N ALA A 252 12.30 -1.57 -19.72
CA ALA A 252 11.49 -0.67 -18.89
C ALA A 252 11.19 0.67 -19.61
N PHE A 253 12.12 1.21 -20.41
CA PHE A 253 11.84 2.37 -21.25
C PHE A 253 10.73 2.11 -22.28
N ILE A 254 10.56 0.87 -22.78
CA ILE A 254 9.44 0.52 -23.65
C ILE A 254 8.13 0.56 -22.87
N TYR A 255 8.05 -0.12 -21.71
CA TYR A 255 6.83 -0.10 -20.90
C TYR A 255 6.48 1.30 -20.41
N GLN A 256 7.47 2.11 -20.06
CA GLN A 256 7.26 3.52 -19.76
C GLN A 256 6.70 4.26 -20.97
N THR A 257 7.28 4.09 -22.17
CA THR A 257 6.75 4.67 -23.42
C THR A 257 5.30 4.29 -23.65
N LEU A 258 4.94 3.01 -23.53
CA LEU A 258 3.56 2.54 -23.69
C LEU A 258 2.61 3.15 -22.66
N THR A 259 3.06 3.26 -21.41
CA THR A 259 2.30 3.92 -20.34
C THR A 259 2.06 5.39 -20.64
N GLU A 260 3.08 6.11 -21.10
CA GLU A 260 2.99 7.51 -21.49
C GLU A 260 2.01 7.72 -22.66
N ILE A 261 2.05 6.84 -23.68
CA ILE A 261 1.08 6.87 -24.79
C ILE A 261 -0.34 6.64 -24.26
N ALA A 262 -0.55 5.63 -23.41
CA ALA A 262 -1.86 5.35 -22.84
C ALA A 262 -2.42 6.54 -22.02
N HIS A 263 -1.55 7.34 -21.41
CA HIS A 263 -1.91 8.58 -20.71
C HIS A 263 -1.99 9.83 -21.61
N GLY A 264 -1.70 9.72 -22.91
CA GLY A 264 -1.71 10.84 -23.86
C GLY A 264 -0.50 11.78 -23.75
N ARG A 265 0.56 11.35 -23.05
CA ARG A 265 1.80 12.10 -22.79
C ARG A 265 2.82 11.83 -23.89
N HIS A 266 2.51 12.32 -25.09
CA HIS A 266 3.24 11.95 -26.30
C HIS A 266 4.68 12.50 -26.33
N ASP A 267 4.95 13.66 -25.74
CA ASP A 267 6.29 14.25 -25.70
C ASP A 267 7.25 13.41 -24.86
N GLU A 268 6.79 13.02 -23.68
CA GLU A 268 7.50 12.13 -22.76
C GLU A 268 7.70 10.75 -23.41
N ALA A 269 6.66 10.20 -24.04
CA ALA A 269 6.74 8.93 -24.76
C ALA A 269 7.82 8.95 -25.85
N VAL A 270 7.94 10.04 -26.64
CA VAL A 270 9.00 10.16 -27.66
C VAL A 270 10.38 10.14 -27.00
N GLY A 271 10.55 10.87 -25.89
CA GLY A 271 11.80 10.91 -25.14
C GLY A 271 12.22 9.53 -24.60
N HIS A 272 11.29 8.80 -23.99
CA HIS A 272 11.54 7.45 -23.47
C HIS A 272 11.83 6.44 -24.58
N LEU A 273 11.12 6.50 -25.70
CA LEU A 273 11.36 5.62 -26.86
C LEU A 273 12.76 5.84 -27.44
N ALA A 274 13.16 7.09 -27.65
CA ALA A 274 14.48 7.44 -28.15
C ALA A 274 15.61 7.01 -27.20
N ARG A 275 15.39 7.09 -25.87
CA ARG A 275 16.33 6.57 -24.87
C ARG A 275 16.41 5.04 -24.91
N GLY A 276 15.28 4.34 -24.92
CA GLY A 276 15.23 2.88 -25.04
C GLY A 276 15.96 2.36 -26.29
N MET A 277 15.75 3.01 -27.44
CA MET A 277 16.44 2.66 -28.69
C MET A 277 17.97 2.85 -28.59
N ARG A 278 18.44 3.98 -28.05
CA ARG A 278 19.87 4.26 -27.88
C ARG A 278 20.56 3.25 -26.95
N ASN A 279 19.87 2.86 -25.88
CA ASN A 279 20.41 1.95 -24.87
C ASN A 279 20.45 0.49 -25.32
N SER A 280 19.65 0.11 -26.33
CA SER A 280 19.47 -1.30 -26.67
C SER A 280 20.47 -1.88 -27.65
N ARG A 281 21.21 -1.05 -28.41
CA ARG A 281 22.30 -1.35 -29.39
C ARG A 281 22.14 -2.50 -30.41
N ARG A 282 21.28 -3.50 -30.19
CA ARG A 282 20.91 -4.64 -31.05
C ARG A 282 19.51 -5.09 -30.64
N THR A 283 18.55 -4.97 -31.56
CA THR A 283 17.18 -5.54 -31.53
C THR A 283 16.65 -5.95 -30.15
N MET A 284 15.84 -5.08 -29.54
CA MET A 284 15.06 -5.47 -28.36
C MET A 284 14.12 -6.61 -28.74
N ALA A 285 14.37 -7.81 -28.22
CA ALA A 285 13.37 -8.87 -28.20
C ALA A 285 12.29 -8.46 -27.21
N PHE A 286 11.39 -7.58 -27.64
CA PHE A 286 10.26 -7.14 -26.83
C PHE A 286 9.14 -8.16 -26.93
N VAL A 287 8.83 -8.76 -25.78
CA VAL A 287 7.62 -9.57 -25.59
C VAL A 287 6.62 -8.68 -24.85
N PHE A 288 5.52 -8.36 -25.52
CA PHE A 288 4.45 -7.59 -24.91
C PHE A 288 3.68 -8.47 -23.94
N ASP A 289 3.48 -7.97 -22.72
CA ASP A 289 2.60 -8.55 -21.72
C ASP A 289 1.68 -7.43 -21.23
N GLU A 290 0.40 -7.54 -21.59
CA GLU A 290 -0.62 -6.56 -21.23
C GLU A 290 -0.80 -6.44 -19.71
N THR A 291 -0.50 -7.49 -18.95
CA THR A 291 -0.65 -7.51 -17.49
C THR A 291 0.40 -6.66 -16.78
N GLN A 292 1.46 -6.27 -17.50
CA GLN A 292 2.53 -5.38 -17.04
C GLN A 292 2.28 -3.91 -17.38
N LEU A 293 1.19 -3.58 -18.07
CA LEU A 293 0.84 -2.20 -18.39
C LEU A 293 -0.06 -1.63 -17.27
N PRO A 294 0.33 -0.53 -16.59
CA PRO A 294 -0.49 0.11 -15.55
C PRO A 294 -1.68 0.90 -16.11
N ALA A 295 -1.92 0.83 -17.43
CA ALA A 295 -3.00 1.52 -18.12
C ALA A 295 -3.77 0.54 -19.02
N SER A 296 -5.02 0.84 -19.35
CA SER A 296 -5.82 -0.07 -20.17
C SER A 296 -5.31 -0.14 -21.61
N PRO A 297 -5.31 -1.32 -22.26
CA PRO A 297 -4.91 -1.45 -23.66
C PRO A 297 -5.77 -0.60 -24.62
N GLU A 298 -7.03 -0.35 -24.25
CA GLU A 298 -7.92 0.55 -24.98
C GLU A 298 -7.43 2.00 -24.98
N ALA A 299 -6.92 2.49 -23.84
CA ALA A 299 -6.36 3.84 -23.75
C ALA A 299 -5.12 3.97 -24.65
N LEU A 300 -4.26 2.95 -24.67
CA LEU A 300 -3.12 2.87 -25.59
C LEU A 300 -3.58 2.96 -27.06
N ARG A 301 -4.57 2.16 -27.46
CA ARG A 301 -5.13 2.16 -28.82
C ARG A 301 -5.71 3.53 -29.21
N ARG A 302 -6.46 4.18 -28.31
CA ARG A 302 -7.06 5.50 -28.56
C ARG A 302 -5.99 6.56 -28.86
N ASN A 303 -4.87 6.53 -28.16
CA ASN A 303 -3.83 7.56 -28.26
C ASN A 303 -2.71 7.23 -29.26
N ALA A 304 -2.64 5.99 -29.77
CA ALA A 304 -1.59 5.53 -30.67
C ALA A 304 -1.44 6.39 -31.94
N GLY A 305 -2.55 6.83 -32.53
CA GLY A 305 -2.54 7.68 -33.74
C GLY A 305 -1.89 9.04 -33.49
N ASP A 306 -2.25 9.67 -32.38
CA ASP A 306 -1.73 10.97 -31.98
C ASP A 306 -0.24 10.90 -31.62
N PHE A 307 0.19 9.83 -30.96
CA PHE A 307 1.61 9.57 -30.71
C PHE A 307 2.43 9.47 -32.00
N LEU A 308 1.96 8.69 -32.98
CA LEU A 308 2.64 8.58 -34.29
C LEU A 308 2.69 9.93 -35.01
N ASN A 309 1.61 10.71 -34.93
CA ASN A 309 1.60 12.07 -35.48
C ASN A 309 2.57 12.99 -34.74
N ARG A 310 2.72 12.82 -33.43
CA ARG A 310 3.67 13.59 -32.63
C ARG A 310 5.11 13.33 -33.04
N ILE A 311 5.50 12.07 -33.26
CA ILE A 311 6.84 11.75 -33.78
C ILE A 311 7.07 12.41 -35.16
N ARG A 312 6.06 12.37 -36.05
CA ARG A 312 6.17 13.01 -37.39
C ARG A 312 6.44 14.51 -37.30
N THR A 313 5.83 15.19 -36.33
CA THR A 313 5.89 16.64 -36.15
C THR A 313 6.91 17.11 -35.11
N ALA A 314 7.64 16.18 -34.48
CA ALA A 314 8.64 16.51 -33.46
C ALA A 314 9.76 17.39 -34.04
N VAL A 315 9.93 18.56 -33.43
CA VAL A 315 10.98 19.53 -33.77
C VAL A 315 12.27 19.11 -33.08
N GLY A 316 13.41 19.22 -33.77
CA GLY A 316 14.73 18.89 -33.22
C GLY A 316 15.22 17.46 -33.49
N LEU A 317 14.39 16.58 -34.04
CA LEU A 317 14.82 15.25 -34.51
C LEU A 317 15.32 15.32 -35.96
N ALA A 318 16.50 14.74 -36.20
CA ALA A 318 17.02 14.52 -37.54
C ALA A 318 16.07 13.63 -38.37
N PRO A 319 16.00 13.79 -39.70
CA PRO A 319 15.09 12.99 -40.54
C PRO A 319 15.27 11.47 -40.38
N GLU A 320 16.52 11.00 -40.25
CA GLU A 320 16.86 9.59 -40.07
C GLU A 320 16.40 9.06 -38.71
N GLU A 321 16.67 9.81 -37.63
CA GLU A 321 16.24 9.47 -36.27
C GLU A 321 14.72 9.41 -36.18
N ARG A 322 14.02 10.38 -36.81
CA ARG A 322 12.57 10.39 -36.89
C ARG A 322 12.02 9.17 -37.63
N ALA A 323 12.64 8.79 -38.75
CA ALA A 323 12.24 7.62 -39.52
C ALA A 323 12.44 6.33 -38.70
N ALA A 324 13.56 6.20 -37.99
CA ALA A 324 13.85 5.08 -37.10
C ALA A 324 12.83 4.99 -35.96
N LEU A 325 12.56 6.11 -35.27
CA LEU A 325 11.56 6.17 -34.20
C LEU A 325 10.17 5.80 -34.69
N LEU A 326 9.76 6.28 -35.87
CA LEU A 326 8.47 5.91 -36.48
C LEU A 326 8.39 4.43 -36.81
N ALA A 327 9.47 3.83 -37.34
CA ALA A 327 9.52 2.42 -37.65
C ALA A 327 9.38 1.58 -36.36
N THR A 328 10.16 1.89 -35.33
CA THR A 328 10.11 1.20 -34.03
C THR A 328 8.77 1.39 -33.33
N ALA A 329 8.21 2.60 -33.33
CA ALA A 329 6.89 2.87 -32.74
C ALA A 329 5.78 2.06 -33.43
N ARG A 330 5.82 1.96 -34.77
CA ARG A 330 4.85 1.15 -35.53
C ARG A 330 4.98 -0.33 -35.22
N GLU A 331 6.21 -0.84 -35.16
CA GLU A 331 6.44 -2.24 -34.82
C GLU A 331 5.95 -2.54 -33.40
N LEU A 332 6.28 -1.68 -32.43
CA LEU A 332 5.85 -1.81 -31.05
C LEU A 332 4.32 -1.84 -30.92
N LEU A 333 3.64 -0.87 -31.54
CA LEU A 333 2.17 -0.78 -31.52
C LEU A 333 1.51 -1.93 -32.29
N ALA A 334 2.10 -2.39 -33.39
CA ALA A 334 1.61 -3.54 -34.13
C ALA A 334 1.69 -4.81 -33.28
N ARG A 335 2.79 -5.01 -32.54
CA ARG A 335 2.90 -6.11 -31.57
C ARG A 335 1.82 -6.01 -30.51
N CYS A 336 1.62 -4.84 -29.90
CA CYS A 336 0.56 -4.66 -28.89
C CYS A 336 -0.83 -5.00 -29.45
N ASN A 337 -1.17 -4.54 -30.67
CA ASN A 337 -2.46 -4.82 -31.31
C ASN A 337 -2.68 -6.29 -31.69
N ALA A 338 -1.62 -7.08 -31.85
CA ALA A 338 -1.77 -8.51 -32.13
C ALA A 338 -2.18 -9.32 -30.89
N TYR A 339 -2.01 -8.76 -29.68
CA TYR A 339 -2.29 -9.42 -28.41
C TYR A 339 -3.57 -8.94 -27.71
N ILE A 340 -4.18 -7.85 -28.18
CA ILE A 340 -5.42 -7.27 -27.63
C ILE A 340 -6.56 -7.54 -28.62
#